data_AF-A0A1I0MA91-F1
#
_entry.id   AF-A0A1I0MA91-F1
#
_cell.length_a   1.000
_cell.length_b   1.000
_cell.length_c   1.000
_cell.angle_alpha   90.00
_cell.angle_beta   90.00
_cell.angle_gamma   90.00
#
_symmetry.space_group_name_H-M   'P 1'
#
loop_
_entity.id
_entity.type
_entity.pdbx_description
1 polymer ?
#
loop_
_entity_poly.entity_id
_entity_poly.type
_entity_poly.pdbx_seq_one_letter_code
_entity_poly.pdbx_strand_id
1 'polypeptide(L)'
;MNNEAGNKFINDNSVSKQEFMAQFEDESMEIVVRIRDIWKKGRKPFPKFGRESLASADYNMPWLADQELRNGPYGKLFWFCKKSLFGYPYKPEFNDHRICLYRLRVRKARFLDKPRAEHYFLEEILEENVDLIKDDEVYKNALGRYFADTDEKISEMTVLINHDFDISKREFLHPYSVNNFIAGFKAVRFADSGKARMIDGQLEIPFDARDFISNRNLKISAGSIIKITARKRTAPEKENFFVLDQLLETGVKDNELRGLGKEANTPGTWHIDGIEDDFDVNDGEAVGWVTFDNGNDVQVTLECDDDNLRSAASATPHLMKILEDQAAFEAKVFEAVFEDLGNKDGTINTREGENMSSVTISKEEFIKRLRISDLWINPDGSGAVRVNLNSMFTDHACNVAIYADGTCESQGLIG
;
A
#
# COMPACT_ATOMS: atom_id res chain seq x y z
N MET A 1 -14.11 9.51 37.85
CA MET A 1 -13.16 10.63 38.02
C MET A 1 -12.46 10.81 36.70
N ASN A 2 -12.74 11.93 36.04
CA ASN A 2 -12.29 12.27 34.69
C ASN A 2 -10.78 12.51 34.68
N ASN A 3 -10.04 11.73 33.90
CA ASN A 3 -8.70 12.08 33.45
C ASN A 3 -8.81 12.69 32.04
N GLU A 4 -9.39 13.90 31.97
CA GLU A 4 -9.38 14.77 30.78
C GLU A 4 -8.16 15.71 30.81
N ALA A 5 -7.01 15.22 31.28
CA ALA A 5 -5.73 15.81 30.91
C ALA A 5 -5.28 15.06 29.66
N GLY A 6 -5.71 15.53 28.50
CA GLY A 6 -5.30 14.95 27.22
C GLY A 6 -3.78 14.81 27.18
N ASN A 7 -3.30 13.57 26.97
CA ASN A 7 -1.91 13.24 26.70
C ASN A 7 -1.50 13.91 25.37
N LYS A 8 -1.30 15.23 25.39
CA LYS A 8 -0.73 15.97 24.26
C LYS A 8 0.73 15.63 24.22
N PHE A 9 1.15 14.94 23.16
CA PHE A 9 2.56 14.80 22.82
C PHE A 9 3.19 16.18 22.65
N ILE A 10 4.13 16.53 23.54
CA ILE A 10 4.66 17.89 23.65
C ILE A 10 5.90 18.03 22.78
N ASN A 11 5.75 18.69 21.63
CA ASN A 11 6.82 18.95 20.66
C ASN A 11 7.40 20.38 20.72
N ASP A 12 7.10 21.14 21.77
CA ASP A 12 7.52 22.54 21.89
C ASP A 12 8.15 22.86 23.25
N ASN A 13 8.59 24.10 23.43
CA ASN A 13 9.23 24.59 24.66
C ASN A 13 8.21 24.97 25.75
N SER A 14 6.96 24.51 25.64
CA SER A 14 5.91 24.90 26.60
C SER A 14 6.04 24.20 27.95
N VAL A 15 6.91 23.19 28.08
CA VAL A 15 7.13 22.43 29.32
C VAL A 15 8.57 22.40 29.77
N SER A 16 8.77 22.16 31.06
CA SER A 16 10.07 21.95 31.68
C SER A 16 10.66 20.58 31.31
N LYS A 17 11.97 20.41 31.52
CA LYS A 17 12.65 19.13 31.34
C LYS A 17 12.07 18.04 32.25
N GLN A 18 11.68 18.40 33.47
CA GLN A 18 11.11 17.47 34.44
C GLN A 18 9.74 16.97 33.97
N GLU A 19 8.89 17.87 33.48
CA GLU A 19 7.58 17.51 32.89
C GLU A 19 7.72 16.69 31.61
N PHE A 20 8.74 16.96 30.78
CA PHE A 20 9.04 16.10 29.63
C PHE A 20 9.45 14.69 30.08
N MET A 21 10.37 14.57 31.03
CA MET A 21 10.83 13.27 31.53
C MET A 21 9.74 12.48 32.25
N ALA A 22 8.78 13.16 32.90
CA ALA A 22 7.64 12.52 33.57
C ALA A 22 6.68 11.79 32.60
N GLN A 23 6.80 12.04 31.30
CA GLN A 23 6.04 11.34 30.25
C GLN A 23 6.61 9.95 29.93
N PHE A 24 7.75 9.56 30.51
CA PHE A 24 8.38 8.26 30.30
C PHE A 24 8.33 7.42 31.57
N GLU A 25 8.29 6.09 31.41
CA GLU A 25 8.36 5.12 32.50
C GLU A 25 9.64 5.29 33.32
N ASP A 26 9.59 4.88 34.58
CA ASP A 26 10.75 4.98 35.48
C ASP A 26 11.75 3.85 35.24
N GLU A 27 11.27 2.70 34.74
CA GLU A 27 12.05 1.53 34.42
C GLU A 27 12.62 1.60 33.00
N SER A 28 13.86 1.13 32.88
CA SER A 28 14.56 1.04 31.60
C SER A 28 14.37 -0.35 31.00
N MET A 29 14.28 -0.41 29.68
CA MET A 29 14.24 -1.64 28.90
C MET A 29 15.27 -1.60 27.78
N GLU A 30 15.61 -2.76 27.23
CA GLU A 30 16.45 -2.85 26.04
C GLU A 30 15.56 -2.97 24.80
N ILE A 31 15.90 -2.22 23.75
CA ILE A 31 15.28 -2.32 22.42
C ILE A 31 16.32 -2.50 21.33
N VAL A 32 16.05 -3.30 20.30
CA VAL A 32 16.78 -3.23 19.03
C VAL A 32 15.92 -2.51 18.01
N VAL A 33 16.49 -1.51 17.35
CA VAL A 33 15.79 -0.65 16.38
C VAL A 33 16.64 -0.38 15.14
N ARG A 34 15.96 -0.16 14.01
CA ARG A 34 16.53 0.47 12.83
C ARG A 34 16.19 1.96 12.86
N ILE A 35 17.20 2.81 12.81
CA ILE A 35 17.01 4.26 12.66
C ILE A 35 16.75 4.57 11.18
N ARG A 36 15.71 5.36 10.89
CA ARG A 36 15.32 5.71 9.51
C ARG A 36 15.66 7.15 9.16
N ASP A 37 15.29 8.07 10.02
CA ASP A 37 15.52 9.50 9.81
C ASP A 37 15.93 10.13 11.12
N ILE A 38 17.01 10.90 11.08
CA ILE A 38 17.55 11.59 12.25
C ILE A 38 17.21 13.05 12.05
N TRP A 39 16.35 13.57 12.91
CA TRP A 39 16.00 14.97 12.86
C TRP A 39 17.21 15.81 13.35
N LYS A 40 18.05 16.22 12.40
CA LYS A 40 19.19 17.14 12.59
C LYS A 40 18.77 18.58 12.26
N LYS A 41 19.35 19.55 12.96
CA LYS A 41 19.01 20.99 12.89
C LYS A 41 18.84 21.51 11.45
N GLY A 42 17.66 22.09 11.16
CA GLY A 42 17.31 22.67 9.84
C GLY A 42 15.81 22.72 9.56
N ARG A 43 15.01 21.84 10.18
CA ARG A 43 13.54 21.84 10.11
C ARG A 43 12.93 22.16 11.48
N LYS A 44 12.24 23.30 11.63
CA LYS A 44 11.56 23.68 12.89
C LYS A 44 10.41 22.70 13.21
N PRO A 45 10.06 22.49 14.49
CA PRO A 45 10.64 23.06 15.72
C PRO A 45 11.76 22.19 16.34
N PHE A 46 12.78 22.84 16.92
CA PHE A 46 13.84 22.21 17.73
C PHE A 46 13.72 22.67 19.19
N PRO A 47 13.09 21.88 20.07
CA PRO A 47 12.88 22.29 21.44
C PRO A 47 14.19 22.46 22.23
N LYS A 48 14.24 23.49 23.07
CA LYS A 48 15.33 23.81 23.99
C LYS A 48 14.84 23.73 25.42
N PHE A 49 15.59 23.00 26.23
CA PHE A 49 15.36 22.83 27.65
C PHE A 49 16.61 23.36 28.39
N GLY A 50 16.60 24.65 28.71
CA GLY A 50 17.77 25.32 29.29
C GLY A 50 18.95 25.36 28.33
N ARG A 51 20.07 24.69 28.69
CA ARG A 51 21.30 24.61 27.87
C ARG A 51 21.34 23.39 26.94
N GLU A 52 20.31 22.56 26.98
CA GLU A 52 20.21 21.33 26.19
C GLU A 52 19.15 21.50 25.08
N SER A 53 19.34 20.78 23.99
CA SER A 53 18.35 20.65 22.92
C SER A 53 17.80 19.23 22.91
N LEU A 54 16.50 19.09 22.65
CA LEU A 54 15.90 17.79 22.40
C LEU A 54 16.18 17.40 20.95
N ALA A 55 16.79 16.24 20.76
CA ALA A 55 16.95 15.60 19.46
C ALA A 55 16.01 14.39 19.38
N SER A 56 15.65 14.02 18.15
CA SER A 56 14.85 12.83 17.90
C SER A 56 15.24 12.11 16.63
N ALA A 57 14.93 10.82 16.57
CA ALA A 57 15.04 10.02 15.37
C ALA A 57 13.79 9.15 15.21
N ASP A 58 13.36 8.99 13.97
CA ASP A 58 12.32 8.03 13.62
C ASP A 58 12.97 6.63 13.53
N TYR A 59 12.31 5.64 14.13
CA TYR A 59 12.80 4.28 14.16
C TYR A 59 11.71 3.28 13.76
N ASN A 60 12.15 2.09 13.33
CA ASN A 60 11.32 0.90 13.22
C ASN A 60 11.89 -0.19 14.15
N MET A 61 11.05 -0.93 14.88
CA MET A 61 11.53 -2.09 15.66
C MET A 61 11.61 -3.34 14.77
N PRO A 62 12.80 -3.87 14.44
CA PRO A 62 12.93 -5.14 13.76
C PRO A 62 12.39 -6.34 14.56
N TRP A 63 12.33 -6.26 15.89
CA TRP A 63 12.08 -7.42 16.76
C TRP A 63 10.70 -7.51 17.45
N LEU A 64 9.94 -6.41 17.47
CA LEU A 64 8.69 -6.19 18.25
C LEU A 64 7.56 -5.77 17.31
N ALA A 65 7.73 -5.98 16.02
CA ALA A 65 6.62 -5.96 15.11
C ALA A 65 5.67 -7.09 15.51
N ASP A 66 4.75 -6.74 16.41
CA ASP A 66 3.63 -7.53 16.87
C ASP A 66 2.98 -8.26 15.69
N GLN A 67 2.48 -9.48 15.92
CA GLN A 67 1.80 -10.26 14.90
C GLN A 67 0.62 -9.49 14.28
N GLU A 68 0.06 -8.52 14.99
CA GLU A 68 -1.02 -7.64 14.52
C GLU A 68 -0.57 -6.45 13.65
N LEU A 69 0.74 -6.20 13.52
CA LEU A 69 1.28 -4.99 12.89
C LEU A 69 2.11 -5.33 11.65
N ARG A 70 1.46 -5.28 10.47
CA ARG A 70 2.09 -5.42 9.13
C ARG A 70 3.32 -4.52 8.94
N ASN A 71 3.37 -3.38 9.62
CA ASN A 71 4.55 -2.56 9.83
C ASN A 71 4.74 -2.47 11.34
N GLY A 72 5.79 -3.08 11.91
CA GLY A 72 6.01 -3.07 13.37
C GLY A 72 5.95 -1.67 14.00
N PRO A 73 5.87 -1.57 15.34
CA PRO A 73 5.78 -0.28 16.03
C PRO A 73 6.91 0.61 15.53
N TYR A 74 6.49 1.75 14.99
CA TYR A 74 7.34 2.84 14.59
C TYR A 74 7.11 3.98 15.55
N GLY A 75 8.07 4.88 15.65
CA GLY A 75 7.86 6.08 16.43
C GLY A 75 9.14 6.84 16.60
N LYS A 76 9.21 7.57 17.71
CA LYS A 76 10.29 8.52 17.96
C LYS A 76 11.14 8.11 19.14
N LEU A 77 12.44 8.11 18.90
CA LEU A 77 13.47 8.01 19.92
C LEU A 77 13.96 9.42 20.27
N PHE A 78 13.98 9.79 21.55
CA PHE A 78 14.37 11.13 22.01
C PHE A 78 15.62 11.11 22.87
N TRP A 79 16.44 12.15 22.80
CA TRP A 79 17.54 12.36 23.73
C TRP A 79 17.89 13.84 23.89
N PHE A 80 18.54 14.18 25.01
CA PHE A 80 19.05 15.53 25.24
C PHE A 80 20.49 15.68 24.76
N CYS A 81 20.73 16.67 23.91
CA CYS A 81 22.07 17.06 23.45
C CYS A 81 22.59 18.27 24.22
N LYS A 82 23.81 18.16 24.75
CA LYS A 82 24.54 19.29 25.34
C LYS A 82 25.20 20.14 24.24
N LYS A 83 25.14 21.46 24.39
CA LYS A 83 25.86 22.40 23.51
C LYS A 83 27.38 22.24 23.68
N SER A 84 28.10 21.96 22.59
CA SER A 84 29.57 22.00 22.56
C SER A 84 30.08 23.39 22.13
N LEU A 85 31.32 23.72 22.55
CA LEU A 85 32.00 24.98 22.28
C LEU A 85 32.35 25.18 20.78
N PHE A 86 32.43 24.11 19.99
CA PHE A 86 32.86 24.14 18.58
C PHE A 86 31.73 23.77 17.59
N GLY A 87 30.47 23.82 18.02
CA GLY A 87 29.30 23.37 17.24
C GLY A 87 28.46 22.37 18.04
N TYR A 88 27.35 21.88 17.47
CA TYR A 88 26.54 20.82 18.08
C TYR A 88 26.83 19.48 17.39
N PRO A 89 27.80 18.67 17.85
CA PRO A 89 27.82 17.25 17.49
C PRO A 89 26.70 16.58 18.29
N TYR A 90 25.62 16.20 17.61
CA TYR A 90 24.47 15.50 18.19
C TYR A 90 24.89 14.07 18.49
N LYS A 91 25.58 13.85 19.61
CA LYS A 91 25.89 12.49 20.06
C LYS A 91 24.66 11.88 20.75
N PRO A 92 24.37 10.60 20.51
CA PRO A 92 25.06 9.72 19.56
C PRO A 92 24.74 10.06 18.09
N GLU A 93 25.75 9.95 17.23
CA GLU A 93 25.57 10.13 15.79
C GLU A 93 25.10 8.80 15.19
N PHE A 94 23.79 8.67 14.98
CA PHE A 94 23.27 7.53 14.24
C PHE A 94 23.71 7.62 12.77
N ASN A 95 24.12 6.48 12.23
CA ASN A 95 24.27 6.27 10.81
C ASN A 95 22.87 6.09 10.17
N ASP A 96 22.55 6.90 9.16
CA ASP A 96 21.30 6.87 8.41
C ASP A 96 21.33 5.89 7.22
N HIS A 97 22.44 5.15 7.04
CA HIS A 97 22.53 4.10 6.03
C HIS A 97 21.51 2.98 6.28
N ARG A 98 20.95 2.46 5.19
CA ARG A 98 19.73 1.63 5.15
C ARG A 98 19.75 0.32 5.97
N ILE A 99 20.82 -0.05 6.66
CA ILE A 99 20.99 -1.39 7.26
C ILE A 99 21.47 -1.37 8.73
N CYS A 100 21.82 -0.23 9.31
CA CYS A 100 22.35 -0.19 10.69
C CYS A 100 21.24 -0.41 11.75
N LEU A 101 21.39 -1.46 12.55
CA LEU A 101 20.59 -1.69 13.76
C LEU A 101 21.34 -1.26 15.02
N TYR A 102 20.60 -0.83 16.03
CA TYR A 102 21.16 -0.42 17.31
C TYR A 102 20.46 -1.16 18.45
N ARG A 103 21.22 -1.70 19.40
CA ARG A 103 20.69 -2.12 20.70
C ARG A 103 20.80 -0.94 21.64
N LEU A 104 19.68 -0.54 22.20
CA LEU A 104 19.52 0.68 22.98
C LEU A 104 18.96 0.33 24.36
N ARG A 105 19.39 1.05 25.39
CA ARG A 105 18.65 1.14 26.66
C ARG A 105 17.77 2.38 26.61
N VAL A 106 16.49 2.19 26.85
CA VAL A 106 15.45 3.21 26.70
C VAL A 106 14.44 3.17 27.83
N ARG A 107 13.68 4.25 27.99
CA ARG A 107 12.44 4.29 28.78
C ARG A 107 11.26 4.45 27.84
N LYS A 108 10.22 3.63 28.01
CA LYS A 108 9.00 3.70 27.21
C LYS A 108 8.18 4.94 27.58
N ALA A 109 7.57 5.58 26.61
CA ALA A 109 6.64 6.67 26.86
C ALA A 109 5.32 6.15 27.45
N ARG A 110 4.76 6.87 28.41
CA ARG A 110 3.45 6.62 29.03
C ARG A 110 2.27 7.11 28.17
N PHE A 111 2.54 7.57 26.95
CA PHE A 111 1.55 8.11 26.03
C PHE A 111 1.68 7.52 24.63
N LEU A 112 0.60 7.61 23.87
CA LEU A 112 0.54 7.28 22.45
C LEU A 112 0.00 8.52 21.72
N ASP A 113 0.76 9.06 20.77
CA ASP A 113 0.32 10.22 19.97
C ASP A 113 -0.48 9.80 18.73
N LYS A 114 -0.27 8.56 18.29
CA LYS A 114 -0.96 7.88 17.20
C LYS A 114 -1.25 6.44 17.61
N PRO A 115 -2.29 5.81 17.03
CA PRO A 115 -2.48 4.38 17.17
C PRO A 115 -1.18 3.66 16.78
N ARG A 116 -0.66 2.80 17.67
CA ARG A 116 0.50 1.92 17.41
C ARG A 116 1.87 2.61 17.32
N ALA A 117 1.94 3.92 17.58
CA ALA A 117 3.23 4.62 17.68
C ALA A 117 3.77 4.53 19.10
N GLU A 118 4.91 3.85 19.26
CA GLU A 118 5.60 3.81 20.55
C GLU A 118 6.70 4.86 20.57
N HIS A 119 6.91 5.50 21.72
CA HIS A 119 7.95 6.50 21.87
C HIS A 119 8.90 6.10 22.98
N TYR A 120 10.16 6.46 22.82
CA TYR A 120 11.21 6.05 23.73
C TYR A 120 12.14 7.22 24.05
N PHE A 121 12.52 7.34 25.31
CA PHE A 121 13.64 8.18 25.72
C PHE A 121 14.91 7.33 25.75
N LEU A 122 15.92 7.72 24.98
CA LEU A 122 17.22 7.05 24.90
C LEU A 122 18.07 7.40 26.12
N GLU A 123 18.50 6.36 26.84
CA GLU A 123 19.49 6.50 27.91
C GLU A 123 20.89 6.17 27.43
N GLU A 124 21.05 5.07 26.68
CA GLU A 124 22.35 4.54 26.28
C GLU A 124 22.27 3.77 24.95
N ILE A 125 23.29 3.93 24.10
CA ILE A 125 23.53 2.99 23.00
C ILE A 125 24.40 1.86 23.55
N LEU A 126 23.83 0.65 23.58
CA LEU A 126 24.51 -0.54 24.07
C LEU A 126 25.35 -1.20 22.97
N GLU A 127 24.85 -1.20 21.73
CA GLU A 127 25.51 -1.80 20.58
C GLU A 127 25.10 -1.10 19.27
N GLU A 128 26.07 -0.91 18.38
CA GLU A 128 25.86 -0.42 17.01
C GLU A 128 26.11 -1.55 16.01
N ASN A 129 25.34 -1.58 14.91
CA ASN A 129 25.40 -2.62 13.87
C ASN A 129 25.06 -4.02 14.39
N VAL A 130 24.00 -4.12 15.19
CA VAL A 130 23.49 -5.42 15.68
C VAL A 130 23.15 -6.32 14.49
N ASP A 131 23.73 -7.51 14.46
CA ASP A 131 23.43 -8.54 13.46
C ASP A 131 22.34 -9.48 14.00
N LEU A 132 21.09 -9.27 13.56
CA LEU A 132 19.97 -10.16 13.87
C LEU A 132 19.73 -11.22 12.79
N ILE A 133 20.57 -11.33 11.75
CA ILE A 133 20.35 -12.27 10.62
C ILE A 133 20.34 -13.72 11.13
N LYS A 134 21.11 -13.98 12.19
CA LYS A 134 21.24 -15.32 12.80
C LYS A 134 20.33 -15.53 14.00
N ASP A 135 19.48 -14.57 14.36
CA ASP A 135 18.56 -14.71 15.48
C ASP A 135 17.35 -15.55 15.07
N ASP A 136 17.15 -16.68 15.75
CA ASP A 136 16.11 -17.63 15.41
C ASP A 136 14.71 -17.13 15.80
N GLU A 137 14.59 -16.38 16.88
CA GLU A 137 13.29 -15.83 17.32
C GLU A 137 12.84 -14.70 16.42
N VAL A 138 13.76 -13.81 16.03
CA VAL A 138 13.47 -12.74 15.04
C VAL A 138 13.00 -13.34 13.72
N TYR A 139 13.64 -14.43 13.28
CA TYR A 139 13.27 -15.10 12.03
C TYR A 139 11.95 -15.86 12.12
N LYS A 140 11.68 -16.58 13.21
CA LYS A 140 10.36 -17.19 13.46
C LYS A 140 9.25 -16.16 13.44
N ASN A 141 9.46 -14.99 14.05
CA ASN A 141 8.49 -13.89 14.03
C ASN A 141 8.32 -13.29 12.62
N ALA A 142 9.39 -13.21 11.83
CA ALA A 142 9.30 -12.77 10.44
C ALA A 142 8.50 -13.76 9.58
N LEU A 143 8.73 -15.07 9.73
CA LEU A 143 7.98 -16.12 9.06
C LEU A 143 6.50 -16.10 9.46
N GLY A 144 6.21 -16.06 10.76
CA GLY A 144 4.85 -16.01 11.27
C GLY A 144 4.05 -14.84 10.69
N ARG A 145 4.65 -13.65 10.61
CA ARG A 145 4.04 -12.49 9.93
C ARG A 145 3.88 -12.69 8.43
N TYR A 146 4.89 -13.26 7.77
CA TYR A 146 4.85 -13.46 6.34
C TYR A 146 3.72 -14.40 5.90
N PHE A 147 3.30 -15.34 6.75
CA PHE A 147 2.19 -16.27 6.51
C PHE A 147 0.90 -15.95 7.26
N ALA A 148 0.83 -14.83 7.99
CA ALA A 148 -0.29 -14.51 8.88
C ALA A 148 -1.64 -14.38 8.16
N ASP A 149 -1.64 -13.92 6.91
CA ASP A 149 -2.82 -13.77 6.05
C ASP A 149 -2.79 -14.78 4.89
N THR A 150 -2.40 -16.02 5.18
CA THR A 150 -2.45 -17.12 4.23
C THR A 150 -3.41 -18.21 4.70
N ASP A 151 -4.08 -18.86 3.75
CA ASP A 151 -4.87 -20.05 4.04
C ASP A 151 -4.01 -21.15 4.66
N GLU A 152 -4.57 -21.86 5.64
CA GLU A 152 -3.93 -23.07 6.19
C GLU A 152 -3.87 -24.20 5.14
N LYS A 153 -4.81 -24.21 4.19
CA LYS A 153 -4.87 -25.20 3.11
C LYS A 153 -3.78 -24.90 2.07
N ILE A 154 -2.82 -25.81 1.99
CA ILE A 154 -1.87 -25.86 0.88
C ILE A 154 -2.56 -26.47 -0.34
N SER A 155 -2.49 -25.77 -1.46
CA SER A 155 -3.08 -26.20 -2.73
C SER A 155 -1.99 -26.59 -3.72
N GLU A 156 -2.13 -27.77 -4.33
CA GLU A 156 -1.31 -28.14 -5.49
C GLU A 156 -1.90 -27.50 -6.75
N MET A 157 -1.07 -26.78 -7.49
CA MET A 157 -1.49 -26.08 -8.70
C MET A 157 -0.40 -26.11 -9.77
N THR A 158 -0.84 -26.05 -11.02
CA THR A 158 0.03 -25.91 -12.20
C THR A 158 -0.26 -24.54 -12.81
N VAL A 159 0.77 -23.69 -12.95
CA VAL A 159 0.62 -22.31 -13.42
C VAL A 159 1.49 -22.03 -14.64
N LEU A 160 0.99 -21.17 -15.53
CA LEU A 160 1.74 -20.63 -16.66
C LEU A 160 2.32 -19.26 -16.31
N ILE A 161 3.65 -19.19 -16.19
CA ILE A 161 4.36 -17.95 -15.86
C ILE A 161 4.27 -16.93 -17.01
N ASN A 162 3.90 -15.69 -16.67
CA ASN A 162 3.69 -14.63 -17.66
C ASN A 162 4.99 -13.92 -18.06
N HIS A 163 5.94 -13.79 -17.14
CA HIS A 163 7.17 -13.03 -17.36
C HIS A 163 8.43 -13.80 -16.94
N ASP A 164 9.53 -13.52 -17.64
CA ASP A 164 10.85 -14.01 -17.24
C ASP A 164 11.18 -13.51 -15.83
N PHE A 165 11.72 -14.40 -14.99
CA PHE A 165 12.31 -14.00 -13.72
C PHE A 165 13.57 -14.78 -13.38
N ASP A 166 14.44 -14.11 -12.63
CA ASP A 166 15.73 -14.64 -12.15
C ASP A 166 15.97 -14.12 -10.72
N ILE A 167 15.78 -15.00 -9.75
CA ILE A 167 15.95 -14.67 -8.32
C ILE A 167 17.44 -14.64 -7.94
N SER A 168 18.33 -15.27 -8.72
CA SER A 168 19.75 -15.43 -8.37
C SER A 168 20.53 -14.12 -8.25
N LYS A 169 20.03 -13.06 -8.89
CA LYS A 169 20.62 -11.72 -8.89
C LYS A 169 19.98 -10.78 -7.88
N ARG A 170 19.00 -11.24 -7.10
CA ARG A 170 18.26 -10.39 -6.15
C ARG A 170 19.05 -10.24 -4.85
N GLU A 171 19.23 -8.99 -4.45
CA GLU A 171 19.78 -8.63 -3.15
C GLU A 171 18.73 -8.80 -2.05
N PHE A 172 19.19 -9.03 -0.81
CA PHE A 172 18.32 -8.98 0.37
C PHE A 172 18.03 -7.53 0.73
N LEU A 173 16.86 -7.05 0.35
CA LEU A 173 16.43 -5.68 0.67
C LEU A 173 16.14 -5.52 2.17
N HIS A 174 15.75 -6.60 2.82
CA HIS A 174 15.36 -6.62 4.21
C HIS A 174 16.01 -7.82 4.94
N PRO A 175 17.16 -7.65 5.61
CA PRO A 175 17.87 -8.74 6.26
C PRO A 175 17.14 -9.38 7.45
N TYR A 176 16.05 -8.73 7.91
CA TYR A 176 15.26 -9.15 9.08
C TYR A 176 13.78 -9.39 8.74
N SER A 177 13.47 -9.61 7.45
CA SER A 177 12.15 -10.06 7.01
C SER A 177 12.31 -11.16 5.96
N VAL A 178 11.24 -11.89 5.69
CA VAL A 178 11.17 -12.77 4.53
C VAL A 178 11.20 -11.88 3.29
N ASN A 179 12.21 -12.04 2.44
CA ASN A 179 12.24 -11.38 1.13
C ASN A 179 11.43 -12.23 0.16
N ASN A 180 10.78 -11.60 -0.81
CA ASN A 180 10.01 -12.31 -1.82
C ASN A 180 10.15 -11.66 -3.19
N PHE A 181 9.88 -12.46 -4.21
CA PHE A 181 9.72 -12.01 -5.59
C PHE A 181 8.29 -12.29 -6.04
N ILE A 182 7.68 -11.37 -6.78
CA ILE A 182 6.33 -11.52 -7.30
C ILE A 182 6.41 -11.87 -8.78
N ALA A 183 5.87 -13.03 -9.15
CA ALA A 183 5.74 -13.49 -10.53
C ALA A 183 4.26 -13.53 -10.94
N GLY A 184 3.90 -12.90 -12.05
CA GLY A 184 2.55 -13.01 -12.61
C GLY A 184 2.33 -14.33 -13.37
N PHE A 185 1.11 -14.85 -13.35
CA PHE A 185 0.66 -15.97 -14.18
C PHE A 185 -0.76 -15.71 -14.73
N LYS A 186 -1.04 -16.14 -15.97
CA LYS A 186 -2.31 -15.86 -16.67
C LYS A 186 -3.24 -17.08 -16.82
N ALA A 187 -2.81 -18.25 -16.34
CA ALA A 187 -3.59 -19.48 -16.36
C ALA A 187 -3.16 -20.44 -15.26
N VAL A 188 -4.14 -21.16 -14.69
CA VAL A 188 -3.94 -22.10 -13.59
C VAL A 188 -4.76 -23.37 -13.76
N ARG A 189 -4.23 -24.49 -13.29
CA ARG A 189 -4.99 -25.72 -13.02
C ARG A 189 -4.77 -26.12 -11.57
N PHE A 190 -5.84 -26.16 -10.78
CA PHE A 190 -5.80 -26.72 -9.44
C PHE A 190 -5.93 -28.24 -9.50
N ALA A 191 -5.16 -28.95 -8.68
CA ALA A 191 -5.15 -30.41 -8.69
C ALA A 191 -6.50 -31.02 -8.26
N ASP A 192 -7.27 -30.34 -7.41
CA ASP A 192 -8.58 -30.79 -6.93
C ASP A 192 -9.71 -30.60 -7.96
N SER A 193 -9.67 -29.54 -8.77
CA SER A 193 -10.63 -29.32 -9.85
C SER A 193 -10.29 -30.12 -11.11
N GLY A 194 -9.00 -30.32 -11.37
CA GLY A 194 -8.48 -30.90 -12.61
C GLY A 194 -8.73 -30.05 -13.86
N LYS A 195 -9.38 -28.88 -13.76
CA LYS A 195 -9.73 -28.01 -14.89
C LYS A 195 -8.78 -26.82 -14.96
N ALA A 196 -8.30 -26.51 -16.17
CA ALA A 196 -7.55 -25.29 -16.40
C ALA A 196 -8.51 -24.12 -16.61
N ARG A 197 -8.11 -22.94 -16.16
CA ARG A 197 -8.85 -21.69 -16.36
C ARG A 197 -7.90 -20.51 -16.55
N MET A 198 -8.37 -19.48 -17.24
CA MET A 198 -7.69 -18.19 -17.31
C MET A 198 -7.90 -17.46 -15.99
N ILE A 199 -6.86 -16.82 -15.49
CA ILE A 199 -6.89 -16.06 -14.24
C ILE A 199 -5.73 -15.08 -14.27
N ASP A 200 -5.90 -13.87 -13.76
CA ASP A 200 -4.76 -12.99 -13.50
C ASP A 200 -4.30 -13.21 -12.07
N GLY A 201 -3.18 -13.91 -11.91
CA GLY A 201 -2.71 -14.34 -10.61
C GLY A 201 -1.29 -13.91 -10.32
N GLN A 202 -0.97 -13.74 -9.04
CA GLN A 202 0.36 -13.42 -8.57
C GLN A 202 0.92 -14.54 -7.70
N LEU A 203 2.13 -14.97 -7.99
CA LEU A 203 2.89 -15.94 -7.20
C LEU A 203 4.00 -15.21 -6.46
N GLU A 204 3.86 -15.10 -5.14
CA GLU A 204 4.91 -14.68 -4.24
C GLU A 204 5.88 -15.84 -3.97
N ILE A 205 7.14 -15.63 -4.33
CA ILE A 205 8.21 -16.61 -4.16
C ILE A 205 9.12 -16.11 -3.04
N PRO A 206 8.99 -16.63 -1.80
CA PRO A 206 9.89 -16.25 -0.73
C PRO A 206 11.31 -16.75 -1.03
N PHE A 207 12.31 -15.95 -0.68
CA PHE A 207 13.71 -16.32 -0.83
C PHE A 207 14.54 -15.74 0.33
N ASP A 208 15.39 -16.57 0.92
CA ASP A 208 16.32 -16.17 1.97
C ASP A 208 17.55 -17.10 2.00
N ALA A 209 18.43 -16.90 2.97
CA ALA A 209 19.60 -17.74 3.20
C ALA A 209 19.33 -18.89 4.20
N ARG A 210 18.07 -19.09 4.60
CA ARG A 210 17.60 -20.05 5.60
C ARG A 210 16.61 -21.01 4.94
N ASP A 211 15.31 -20.89 5.22
CA ASP A 211 14.30 -21.87 4.83
C ASP A 211 13.99 -21.85 3.33
N PHE A 212 14.29 -20.76 2.63
CA PHE A 212 14.00 -20.58 1.20
C PHE A 212 15.27 -20.51 0.33
N ILE A 213 16.36 -21.12 0.78
CA ILE A 213 17.63 -21.12 0.04
C ILE A 213 17.51 -21.76 -1.34
N SER A 214 16.64 -22.76 -1.50
CA SER A 214 16.36 -23.41 -2.78
C SER A 214 15.78 -22.44 -3.81
N ASN A 215 15.03 -21.44 -3.36
CA ASN A 215 14.36 -20.49 -4.25
C ASN A 215 15.33 -19.44 -4.80
N ARG A 216 16.52 -19.25 -4.19
CA ARG A 216 17.50 -18.27 -4.65
C ARG A 216 18.00 -18.54 -6.06
N ASN A 217 18.02 -19.80 -6.50
CA ASN A 217 18.54 -20.16 -7.81
C ASN A 217 17.44 -20.32 -8.87
N LEU A 218 16.20 -19.95 -8.55
CA LEU A 218 15.10 -20.06 -9.50
C LEU A 218 15.25 -19.04 -10.63
N LYS A 219 15.24 -19.58 -11.84
CA LYS A 219 15.18 -18.85 -13.09
C LYS A 219 14.15 -19.51 -13.99
N ILE A 220 13.07 -18.81 -14.28
CA ILE A 220 11.96 -19.33 -15.08
C ILE A 220 11.66 -18.33 -16.19
N SER A 221 11.50 -18.84 -17.41
CA SER A 221 11.12 -18.03 -18.57
C SER A 221 9.61 -17.89 -18.70
N ALA A 222 9.16 -16.77 -19.26
CA ALA A 222 7.80 -16.54 -19.70
C ALA A 222 7.31 -17.72 -20.57
N GLY A 223 6.05 -18.12 -20.38
CA GLY A 223 5.45 -19.26 -21.05
C GLY A 223 5.88 -20.63 -20.51
N SER A 224 6.74 -20.67 -19.47
CA SER A 224 7.03 -21.90 -18.75
C SER A 224 5.85 -22.30 -17.88
N ILE A 225 5.57 -23.60 -17.83
CA ILE A 225 4.59 -24.17 -16.91
C ILE A 225 5.32 -24.83 -15.77
N ILE A 226 4.95 -24.45 -14.55
CA ILE A 226 5.50 -25.01 -13.32
C ILE A 226 4.39 -25.64 -12.48
N LYS A 227 4.73 -26.72 -11.79
CA LYS A 227 3.88 -27.38 -10.80
C LYS A 227 4.38 -27.01 -9.42
N ILE A 228 3.49 -26.53 -8.57
CA ILE A 228 3.82 -26.00 -7.25
C ILE A 228 2.80 -26.44 -6.20
N THR A 229 3.21 -26.40 -4.94
CA THR A 229 2.28 -26.19 -3.82
C THR A 229 2.32 -24.72 -3.40
N ALA A 230 1.16 -24.15 -3.09
CA ALA A 230 1.06 -22.77 -2.68
C ALA A 230 -0.10 -22.54 -1.70
N ARG A 231 0.00 -21.47 -0.91
CA ARG A 231 -1.05 -21.00 0.00
C ARG A 231 -1.68 -19.74 -0.57
N LYS A 232 -3.00 -19.64 -0.60
CA LYS A 232 -3.68 -18.42 -1.06
C LYS A 232 -3.57 -17.34 0.00
N ARG A 233 -3.38 -16.08 -0.38
CA ARG A 233 -3.56 -14.94 0.52
C ARG A 233 -5.05 -14.78 0.85
N THR A 234 -5.36 -14.46 2.10
CA THR A 234 -6.74 -14.25 2.58
C THR A 234 -7.12 -12.77 2.68
N ALA A 235 -6.15 -11.88 2.48
CA ALA A 235 -6.39 -10.45 2.50
C ALA A 235 -7.23 -10.03 1.27
N PRO A 236 -8.32 -9.24 1.44
CA PRO A 236 -9.21 -8.87 0.33
C PRO A 236 -8.48 -8.20 -0.84
N GLU A 237 -7.49 -7.35 -0.56
CA GLU A 237 -6.67 -6.65 -1.55
C GLU A 237 -5.64 -7.56 -2.27
N LYS A 238 -5.65 -8.86 -1.96
CA LYS A 238 -4.73 -9.88 -2.46
C LYS A 238 -5.48 -11.04 -3.12
N GLU A 239 -6.58 -10.72 -3.81
CA GLU A 239 -7.28 -11.66 -4.66
C GLU A 239 -6.32 -12.31 -5.67
N ASN A 240 -6.38 -13.64 -5.78
CA ASN A 240 -5.51 -14.43 -6.66
C ASN A 240 -4.00 -14.32 -6.40
N PHE A 241 -3.60 -13.91 -5.18
CA PHE A 241 -2.21 -14.04 -4.71
C PHE A 241 -1.99 -15.39 -4.05
N PHE A 242 -0.87 -16.02 -4.40
CA PHE A 242 -0.44 -17.31 -3.88
C PHE A 242 1.00 -17.20 -3.39
N VAL A 243 1.28 -17.71 -2.20
CA VAL A 243 2.63 -17.82 -1.65
C VAL A 243 3.16 -19.21 -1.95
N LEU A 244 4.29 -19.27 -2.65
CA LEU A 244 4.96 -20.54 -2.97
C LEU A 244 5.38 -21.25 -1.68
N ASP A 245 4.87 -22.46 -1.51
CA ASP A 245 5.27 -23.37 -0.43
C ASP A 245 6.38 -24.32 -0.94
N GLN A 246 6.17 -24.96 -2.10
CA GLN A 246 7.17 -25.80 -2.73
C GLN A 246 7.08 -25.76 -4.26
N LEU A 247 8.23 -25.71 -4.94
CA LEU A 247 8.32 -26.01 -6.37
C LEU A 247 8.45 -27.54 -6.57
N LEU A 248 7.49 -28.13 -7.29
CA LEU A 248 7.43 -29.57 -7.53
C LEU A 248 8.07 -29.97 -8.85
N GLU A 249 7.76 -29.24 -9.92
CA GLU A 249 8.24 -29.54 -11.28
C GLU A 249 8.31 -28.29 -12.15
N THR A 250 9.29 -28.23 -13.06
CA THR A 250 9.40 -27.20 -14.09
C THR A 250 9.30 -27.81 -15.48
N GLY A 251 8.74 -27.07 -16.45
CA GLY A 251 8.66 -27.54 -17.83
C GLY A 251 7.54 -28.55 -18.06
N VAL A 252 6.48 -28.46 -17.25
CA VAL A 252 5.30 -29.31 -17.36
C VAL A 252 4.68 -29.19 -18.75
N LYS A 253 4.25 -30.32 -19.31
CA LYS A 253 3.54 -30.36 -20.60
C LYS A 253 2.03 -30.35 -20.34
N ASP A 254 1.43 -29.17 -20.45
CA ASP A 254 -0.02 -28.98 -20.38
C ASP A 254 -0.47 -28.13 -21.58
N ASN A 255 -1.09 -28.77 -22.57
CA ASN A 255 -1.50 -28.11 -23.82
C ASN A 255 -2.70 -27.19 -23.61
N GLU A 256 -3.59 -27.51 -22.68
CA GLU A 256 -4.78 -26.71 -22.38
C GLU A 256 -4.35 -25.40 -21.70
N LEU A 257 -3.48 -25.47 -20.69
CA LEU A 257 -2.91 -24.26 -20.06
C LEU A 257 -2.13 -23.40 -21.05
N ARG A 258 -1.34 -24.01 -21.94
CA ARG A 258 -0.67 -23.25 -23.01
C ARG A 258 -1.66 -22.58 -23.96
N GLY A 259 -2.78 -23.23 -24.26
CA GLY A 259 -3.86 -22.68 -25.06
C GLY A 259 -4.46 -21.45 -24.39
N LEU A 260 -4.93 -21.61 -23.15
CA LEU A 260 -5.52 -20.53 -22.35
C LEU A 260 -4.56 -19.36 -22.15
N GLY A 261 -3.28 -19.62 -21.90
CA GLY A 261 -2.30 -18.55 -21.76
C GLY A 261 -1.95 -17.80 -23.04
N LYS A 262 -2.06 -18.44 -24.21
CA LYS A 262 -1.97 -17.73 -25.49
C LYS A 262 -3.21 -16.87 -25.71
N GLU A 263 -4.36 -17.43 -25.40
CA GLU A 263 -5.64 -16.75 -25.50
C GLU A 263 -5.70 -15.51 -24.57
N ALA A 264 -5.26 -15.63 -23.31
CA ALA A 264 -5.22 -14.54 -22.35
C ALA A 264 -4.30 -13.37 -22.77
N ASN A 265 -3.28 -13.65 -23.59
CA ASN A 265 -2.33 -12.66 -24.10
C ASN A 265 -2.71 -12.15 -25.51
N THR A 266 -3.83 -12.59 -26.06
CA THR A 266 -4.30 -12.14 -27.38
C THR A 266 -5.37 -11.08 -27.17
N PRO A 267 -5.18 -9.84 -27.68
CA PRO A 267 -6.21 -8.82 -27.61
C PRO A 267 -7.54 -9.31 -28.18
N GLY A 268 -8.63 -8.95 -27.52
CA GLY A 268 -9.99 -9.30 -27.92
C GLY A 268 -10.92 -8.08 -27.90
N THR A 269 -12.20 -8.33 -28.11
CA THR A 269 -13.25 -7.32 -27.95
C THR A 269 -14.37 -7.86 -27.06
N TRP A 270 -15.00 -6.96 -26.31
CA TRP A 270 -16.18 -7.24 -25.49
C TRP A 270 -17.32 -6.31 -25.93
N HIS A 271 -18.41 -6.92 -26.41
CA HIS A 271 -19.59 -6.18 -26.86
C HIS A 271 -20.61 -6.08 -25.73
N ILE A 272 -21.21 -4.90 -25.56
CA ILE A 272 -22.28 -4.65 -24.60
C ILE A 272 -23.51 -4.14 -25.36
N ASP A 273 -24.60 -4.90 -25.31
CA ASP A 273 -25.85 -4.49 -25.94
C ASP A 273 -26.32 -3.14 -25.38
N GLY A 274 -26.51 -2.15 -26.26
CA GLY A 274 -26.93 -0.79 -25.89
C GLY A 274 -25.79 0.23 -25.79
N ILE A 275 -24.53 -0.21 -25.97
CA ILE A 275 -23.38 0.66 -26.18
C ILE A 275 -22.91 0.47 -27.63
N GLU A 276 -22.66 1.57 -28.34
CA GLU A 276 -22.33 1.53 -29.77
C GLU A 276 -20.94 0.92 -30.03
N ASP A 277 -19.96 1.31 -29.22
CA ASP A 277 -18.57 0.88 -29.37
C ASP A 277 -18.26 -0.39 -28.57
N ASP A 278 -17.43 -1.25 -29.16
CA ASP A 278 -16.86 -2.40 -28.46
C ASP A 278 -15.75 -1.97 -27.51
N PHE A 279 -15.57 -2.75 -26.44
CA PHE A 279 -14.47 -2.57 -25.50
C PHE A 279 -13.28 -3.41 -25.94
N ASP A 280 -12.09 -2.81 -26.01
CA ASP A 280 -10.83 -3.51 -26.24
C ASP A 280 -10.48 -4.32 -25.00
N VAL A 281 -10.38 -5.64 -25.15
CA VAL A 281 -10.05 -6.55 -24.07
C VAL A 281 -8.56 -6.85 -24.10
N ASN A 282 -7.85 -6.48 -23.05
CA ASN A 282 -6.45 -6.82 -22.87
C ASN A 282 -6.09 -6.94 -21.39
N ASP A 283 -5.15 -7.84 -21.09
CA ASP A 283 -4.56 -8.02 -19.76
C ASP A 283 -5.54 -8.27 -18.58
N GLY A 284 -6.81 -8.61 -18.84
CA GLY A 284 -7.84 -8.80 -17.80
C GLY A 284 -8.76 -7.60 -17.61
N GLU A 285 -8.67 -6.61 -18.49
CA GLU A 285 -9.51 -5.43 -18.51
C GLU A 285 -10.18 -5.29 -19.88
N ALA A 286 -11.42 -4.81 -19.90
CA ALA A 286 -12.12 -4.37 -21.10
C ALA A 286 -12.23 -2.84 -21.06
N VAL A 287 -11.58 -2.16 -21.99
CA VAL A 287 -11.48 -0.70 -22.03
C VAL A 287 -12.19 -0.15 -23.26
N GLY A 288 -13.10 0.80 -23.06
CA GLY A 288 -13.88 1.41 -24.12
C GLY A 288 -14.27 2.84 -23.80
N TRP A 289 -15.06 3.46 -24.67
CA TRP A 289 -15.60 4.80 -24.48
C TRP A 289 -17.12 4.75 -24.43
N VAL A 290 -17.72 5.54 -23.55
CA VAL A 290 -19.16 5.70 -23.46
C VAL A 290 -19.50 7.18 -23.40
N THR A 291 -20.40 7.62 -24.25
CA THR A 291 -20.93 8.99 -24.22
C THR A 291 -22.10 9.08 -23.24
N PHE A 292 -21.97 9.91 -22.21
CA PHE A 292 -23.04 10.19 -21.28
C PHE A 292 -24.11 11.11 -21.92
N ASP A 293 -25.32 11.16 -21.35
CA ASP A 293 -26.47 11.94 -21.82
C ASP A 293 -26.18 13.44 -21.93
N ASN A 294 -25.21 13.93 -21.16
CA ASN A 294 -24.74 15.31 -21.19
C ASN A 294 -23.72 15.59 -22.32
N GLY A 295 -23.43 14.59 -23.16
CA GLY A 295 -22.49 14.64 -24.29
C GLY A 295 -21.02 14.47 -23.89
N ASN A 296 -20.73 14.05 -22.65
CA ASN A 296 -19.38 13.83 -22.16
C ASN A 296 -18.92 12.40 -22.48
N ASP A 297 -17.81 12.27 -23.20
CA ASP A 297 -17.19 10.97 -23.46
C ASP A 297 -16.36 10.55 -22.25
N VAL A 298 -16.67 9.37 -21.72
CA VAL A 298 -16.02 8.79 -20.54
C VAL A 298 -15.27 7.54 -20.96
N GLN A 299 -13.98 7.46 -20.61
CA GLN A 299 -13.25 6.20 -20.75
C GLN A 299 -13.73 5.24 -19.66
N VAL A 300 -14.22 4.07 -20.05
CA VAL A 300 -14.71 3.05 -19.13
C VAL A 300 -13.78 1.85 -19.16
N THR A 301 -13.34 1.41 -17.99
CA THR A 301 -12.58 0.17 -17.76
C THR A 301 -13.44 -0.78 -16.94
N LEU A 302 -13.70 -1.96 -17.49
CA LEU A 302 -14.38 -3.05 -16.79
C LEU A 302 -13.35 -4.13 -16.48
N GLU A 303 -13.24 -4.52 -15.21
CA GLU A 303 -12.44 -5.68 -14.85
C GLU A 303 -13.12 -6.96 -15.38
N CYS A 304 -12.32 -7.83 -16.00
CA CYS A 304 -12.81 -9.10 -16.51
C CYS A 304 -13.09 -10.09 -15.38
N ASP A 305 -13.93 -11.07 -15.67
CA ASP A 305 -14.32 -12.13 -14.76
C ASP A 305 -13.09 -12.93 -14.32
N ASP A 306 -12.99 -13.25 -13.02
CA ASP A 306 -11.87 -13.98 -12.41
C ASP A 306 -11.47 -15.27 -13.15
N ASP A 307 -12.46 -15.96 -13.71
CA ASP A 307 -12.30 -17.24 -14.39
C ASP A 307 -12.21 -17.12 -15.91
N ASN A 308 -12.36 -15.91 -16.45
CA ASN A 308 -12.33 -15.62 -17.87
C ASN A 308 -11.89 -14.18 -18.15
N LEU A 309 -10.58 -13.99 -18.34
CA LEU A 309 -9.94 -12.72 -18.69
C LEU A 309 -10.36 -12.13 -20.05
N ARG A 310 -11.36 -12.72 -20.72
CA ARG A 310 -11.94 -12.23 -21.97
C ARG A 310 -13.39 -11.76 -21.85
N SER A 311 -13.94 -11.84 -20.65
CA SER A 311 -15.34 -11.55 -20.39
C SER A 311 -15.43 -10.54 -19.28
N ALA A 312 -16.10 -9.42 -19.52
CA ALA A 312 -16.44 -8.44 -18.48
C ALA A 312 -17.93 -8.55 -18.09
N ALA A 313 -18.49 -9.76 -18.16
CA ALA A 313 -19.91 -10.01 -17.98
C ALA A 313 -20.40 -9.65 -16.59
N SER A 314 -19.58 -9.83 -15.55
CA SER A 314 -19.97 -9.52 -14.17
C SER A 314 -19.97 -8.01 -13.91
N ALA A 315 -19.01 -7.26 -14.47
CA ALA A 315 -18.96 -5.80 -14.35
C ALA A 315 -19.98 -5.08 -15.24
N THR A 316 -20.39 -5.69 -16.37
CA THR A 316 -21.31 -5.08 -17.36
C THR A 316 -22.66 -4.62 -16.75
N PRO A 317 -23.39 -5.42 -15.95
CA PRO A 317 -24.64 -4.97 -15.32
C PRO A 317 -24.49 -3.73 -14.44
N HIS A 318 -23.32 -3.54 -13.81
CA HIS A 318 -23.05 -2.38 -12.97
C HIS A 318 -22.84 -1.12 -13.81
N LEU A 319 -22.14 -1.23 -14.94
CA LEU A 319 -22.08 -0.17 -15.93
C LEU A 319 -23.47 0.20 -16.43
N MET A 320 -24.28 -0.78 -16.85
CA MET A 320 -25.62 -0.53 -17.37
C MET A 320 -26.51 0.19 -16.35
N LYS A 321 -26.43 -0.19 -15.07
CA LYS A 321 -27.12 0.51 -13.98
C LYS A 321 -26.69 1.97 -13.83
N ILE A 322 -25.42 2.29 -14.04
CA ILE A 322 -24.93 3.67 -14.05
C ILE A 322 -25.51 4.42 -15.26
N LEU A 323 -25.54 3.78 -16.43
CA LEU A 323 -26.07 4.38 -17.66
C LEU A 323 -27.59 4.59 -17.65
N GLU A 324 -28.35 3.80 -16.87
CA GLU A 324 -29.79 3.97 -16.67
C GLU A 324 -30.17 5.22 -15.86
N ASP A 325 -29.30 5.68 -14.95
CA ASP A 325 -29.53 6.88 -14.12
C ASP A 325 -28.23 7.68 -13.93
N GLN A 326 -27.69 8.14 -15.07
CA GLN A 326 -26.41 8.86 -15.13
C GLN A 326 -26.44 10.13 -14.29
N ALA A 327 -27.54 10.88 -14.33
CA ALA A 327 -27.68 12.13 -13.59
C ALA A 327 -27.60 11.90 -12.07
N ALA A 328 -28.25 10.85 -11.54
CA ALA A 328 -28.14 10.54 -10.12
C ALA A 328 -26.74 10.04 -9.75
N PHE A 329 -26.09 9.26 -10.63
CA PHE A 329 -24.72 8.82 -10.42
C PHE A 329 -23.73 10.00 -10.39
N GLU A 330 -23.76 10.88 -11.39
CA GLU A 330 -22.95 12.09 -11.45
C GLU A 330 -23.16 12.97 -10.21
N ALA A 331 -24.42 13.17 -9.81
CA ALA A 331 -24.74 13.96 -8.61
C ALA A 331 -24.08 13.40 -7.35
N LYS A 332 -24.09 12.07 -7.16
CA LYS A 332 -23.42 11.42 -6.01
C LYS A 332 -21.91 11.61 -6.04
N VAL A 333 -21.29 11.41 -7.20
CA VAL A 333 -19.84 11.55 -7.36
C VAL A 333 -19.41 13.00 -7.12
N PHE A 334 -20.11 13.97 -7.71
CA PHE A 334 -19.80 15.39 -7.56
C PHE A 334 -20.06 15.91 -6.16
N GLU A 335 -21.08 15.38 -5.47
CA GLU A 335 -21.29 15.68 -4.06
C GLU A 335 -20.10 15.21 -3.22
N ALA A 336 -19.60 13.98 -3.42
CA ALA A 336 -18.44 13.47 -2.70
C ALA A 336 -17.17 14.32 -2.91
N VAL A 337 -16.94 14.80 -4.14
CA VAL A 337 -15.84 15.74 -4.44
C VAL A 337 -16.04 17.08 -3.72
N PHE A 338 -17.28 17.59 -3.71
CA PHE A 338 -17.59 18.84 -3.01
C PHE A 338 -17.43 18.71 -1.49
N GLU A 339 -17.85 17.61 -0.88
CA GLU A 339 -17.73 17.40 0.56
C GLU A 339 -16.26 17.39 1.04
N ASP A 340 -15.34 16.92 0.19
CA ASP A 340 -13.91 16.88 0.47
C ASP A 340 -13.20 18.23 0.24
N LEU A 341 -13.50 18.90 -0.88
CA LEU A 341 -12.82 20.14 -1.28
C LEU A 341 -13.54 21.42 -0.80
N GLY A 342 -14.80 21.28 -0.37
CA GLY A 342 -15.68 22.35 0.03
C GLY A 342 -15.40 22.94 1.40
N ASN A 343 -15.60 24.25 1.51
CA ASN A 343 -15.67 24.92 2.80
C ASN A 343 -17.05 24.70 3.45
N LYS A 344 -17.10 24.81 4.77
CA LYS A 344 -18.35 24.67 5.56
C LYS A 344 -19.44 25.69 5.21
N ASP A 345 -19.08 26.79 4.55
CA ASP A 345 -20.00 27.83 4.13
C ASP A 345 -20.60 27.60 2.73
N GLY A 346 -20.31 26.45 2.10
CA GLY A 346 -20.84 26.11 0.78
C GLY A 346 -20.01 26.66 -0.39
N THR A 347 -18.81 27.17 -0.12
CA THR A 347 -17.90 27.71 -1.15
C THR A 347 -16.68 26.82 -1.37
N ILE A 348 -15.97 27.00 -2.49
CA ILE A 348 -14.69 26.36 -2.78
C ILE A 348 -13.66 27.41 -3.16
N ASN A 349 -12.43 27.23 -2.64
CA ASN A 349 -11.28 28.02 -3.06
C ASN A 349 -10.49 27.26 -4.13
N THR A 350 -10.63 27.69 -5.37
CA THR A 350 -9.89 27.15 -6.52
C THR A 350 -8.57 27.89 -6.70
N ARG A 351 -7.64 27.29 -7.45
CA ARG A 351 -6.38 27.87 -7.89
C ARG A 351 -6.36 27.88 -9.41
N GLU A 352 -6.83 28.98 -9.97
CA GLU A 352 -7.03 29.13 -11.42
C GLU A 352 -6.01 30.13 -12.02
N GLY A 353 -5.60 29.87 -13.27
CA GLY A 353 -4.77 30.75 -14.09
C GLY A 353 -3.25 30.65 -13.85
N GLU A 354 -2.46 31.27 -14.74
CA GLU A 354 -0.98 31.21 -14.75
C GLU A 354 -0.33 31.69 -13.43
N ASN A 355 -1.02 32.56 -12.69
CA ASN A 355 -0.54 33.13 -11.43
C ASN A 355 -1.06 32.37 -10.19
N MET A 356 -1.81 31.27 -10.36
CA MET A 356 -2.35 30.45 -9.26
C MET A 356 -3.17 31.27 -8.25
N SER A 357 -3.92 32.25 -8.74
CA SER A 357 -4.72 33.12 -7.89
C SER A 357 -5.86 32.33 -7.25
N SER A 358 -6.04 32.51 -5.94
CA SER A 358 -7.15 31.90 -5.22
C SER A 358 -8.46 32.57 -5.64
N VAL A 359 -9.38 31.81 -6.21
CA VAL A 359 -10.73 32.26 -6.56
C VAL A 359 -11.74 31.50 -5.71
N THR A 360 -12.70 32.21 -5.12
CA THR A 360 -13.78 31.58 -4.36
C THR A 360 -15.02 31.48 -5.23
N ILE A 361 -15.56 30.27 -5.40
CA ILE A 361 -16.78 30.00 -6.17
C ILE A 361 -17.82 29.27 -5.31
N SER A 362 -19.09 29.30 -5.73
CA SER A 362 -20.16 28.56 -5.05
C SER A 362 -20.13 27.07 -5.41
N LYS A 363 -20.79 26.25 -4.58
CA LYS A 363 -21.02 24.83 -4.85
C LYS A 363 -21.61 24.58 -6.25
N GLU A 364 -22.63 25.34 -6.63
CA GLU A 364 -23.34 25.15 -7.90
C GLU A 364 -22.41 25.42 -9.10
N GLU A 365 -21.63 26.49 -9.03
CA GLU A 365 -20.66 26.81 -10.08
C GLU A 365 -19.53 25.79 -10.13
N PHE A 366 -19.08 25.29 -8.98
CA PHE A 366 -18.08 24.23 -8.91
C PHE A 366 -18.58 22.93 -9.56
N ILE A 367 -19.72 22.40 -9.11
CA ILE A 367 -20.30 21.15 -9.62
C ILE A 367 -20.56 21.23 -11.12
N LYS A 368 -21.06 22.38 -11.61
CA LYS A 368 -21.31 22.59 -13.05
C LYS A 368 -20.07 22.45 -13.93
N ARG A 369 -18.87 22.67 -13.37
CA ARG A 369 -17.59 22.55 -14.09
C ARG A 369 -16.99 21.15 -14.03
N LEU A 370 -17.45 20.28 -13.13
CA LEU A 370 -16.93 18.93 -12.98
C LEU A 370 -17.34 18.04 -14.14
N ARG A 371 -16.44 17.18 -14.59
CA ARG A 371 -16.73 16.14 -15.60
C ARG A 371 -16.10 14.84 -15.14
N ILE A 372 -16.78 13.73 -15.34
CA ILE A 372 -16.17 12.42 -15.18
C ILE A 372 -15.31 12.17 -16.43
N SER A 373 -14.03 11.84 -16.25
CA SER A 373 -13.15 11.49 -17.37
C SER A 373 -12.98 9.99 -17.53
N ASP A 374 -12.91 9.28 -16.40
CA ASP A 374 -12.63 7.86 -16.37
C ASP A 374 -13.52 7.17 -15.34
N LEU A 375 -13.97 5.95 -15.66
CA LEU A 375 -14.77 5.10 -14.80
C LEU A 375 -14.20 3.68 -14.82
N TRP A 376 -13.80 3.18 -13.66
CA TRP A 376 -13.36 1.81 -13.45
C TRP A 376 -14.42 1.05 -12.65
N ILE A 377 -14.80 -0.15 -13.09
CA ILE A 377 -15.81 -0.98 -12.45
C ILE A 377 -15.30 -2.42 -12.29
N ASN A 378 -15.36 -2.91 -11.06
CA ASN A 378 -15.03 -4.28 -10.67
C ASN A 378 -16.26 -5.22 -10.80
N PRO A 379 -16.09 -6.55 -10.77
CA PRO A 379 -17.19 -7.51 -10.87
C PRO A 379 -18.28 -7.39 -9.80
N ASP A 380 -17.95 -6.84 -8.63
CA ASP A 380 -18.90 -6.62 -7.52
C ASP A 380 -19.59 -5.24 -7.57
N GLY A 381 -19.26 -4.41 -8.56
CA GLY A 381 -19.77 -3.05 -8.73
C GLY A 381 -19.02 -1.98 -7.94
N SER A 382 -18.01 -2.34 -7.14
CA SER A 382 -17.04 -1.37 -6.62
C SER A 382 -16.14 -0.85 -7.74
N GLY A 383 -15.36 0.20 -7.47
CA GLY A 383 -14.45 0.75 -8.48
C GLY A 383 -13.98 2.15 -8.15
N ALA A 384 -13.65 2.91 -9.19
CA ALA A 384 -13.15 4.27 -9.05
C ALA A 384 -13.61 5.17 -10.19
N VAL A 385 -13.81 6.44 -9.88
CA VAL A 385 -14.12 7.50 -10.85
C VAL A 385 -13.01 8.53 -10.81
N ARG A 386 -12.51 8.93 -11.97
CA ARG A 386 -11.68 10.13 -12.09
C ARG A 386 -12.56 11.30 -12.52
N VAL A 387 -12.50 12.37 -11.73
CA VAL A 387 -13.23 13.61 -11.98
C VAL A 387 -12.26 14.68 -12.42
N ASN A 388 -12.44 15.18 -13.64
CA ASN A 388 -11.77 16.35 -14.17
C ASN A 388 -12.31 17.61 -13.48
N LEU A 389 -11.40 18.37 -12.87
CA LEU A 389 -11.69 19.58 -12.13
C LEU A 389 -11.59 20.85 -12.99
N ASN A 390 -11.56 20.72 -14.32
CA ASN A 390 -11.48 21.82 -15.28
C ASN A 390 -10.36 22.82 -14.96
N SER A 391 -9.18 22.30 -14.63
CA SER A 391 -8.00 23.07 -14.24
C SER A 391 -8.17 23.99 -13.01
N MET A 392 -9.23 23.81 -12.22
CA MET A 392 -9.47 24.58 -10.98
C MET A 392 -8.42 24.28 -9.89
N PHE A 393 -7.65 23.20 -10.04
CA PHE A 393 -6.59 22.79 -9.12
C PHE A 393 -5.31 22.38 -9.85
N THR A 394 -4.91 23.14 -10.87
CA THR A 394 -3.51 23.11 -11.34
C THR A 394 -3.10 21.74 -11.90
N ASP A 395 -3.82 21.31 -12.94
CA ASP A 395 -3.72 20.00 -13.61
C ASP A 395 -4.05 18.77 -12.76
N HIS A 396 -4.60 18.96 -11.56
CA HIS A 396 -5.07 17.85 -10.75
C HIS A 396 -6.46 17.37 -11.18
N ALA A 397 -6.69 16.07 -11.03
CA ALA A 397 -8.00 15.45 -11.01
C ALA A 397 -8.38 15.07 -9.57
N CYS A 398 -9.62 14.68 -9.34
CA CYS A 398 -10.04 14.06 -8.09
C CYS A 398 -10.38 12.58 -8.35
N ASN A 399 -9.87 11.68 -7.52
CA ASN A 399 -10.32 10.29 -7.53
C ASN A 399 -11.47 10.13 -6.53
N VAL A 400 -12.48 9.37 -6.91
CA VAL A 400 -13.61 9.01 -6.06
C VAL A 400 -13.74 7.49 -6.07
N ALA A 401 -13.72 6.86 -4.90
CA ALA A 401 -13.99 5.42 -4.78
C ALA A 401 -15.49 5.15 -4.88
N ILE A 402 -15.86 4.08 -5.57
CA ILE A 402 -17.22 3.51 -5.57
C ILE A 402 -17.17 2.22 -4.75
N TYR A 403 -18.03 2.10 -3.75
CA TYR A 403 -18.19 0.87 -2.99
C TYR A 403 -19.29 -0.01 -3.58
N ALA A 404 -19.22 -1.32 -3.33
CA ALA A 404 -20.19 -2.30 -3.86
C ALA A 404 -21.65 -2.02 -3.45
N ASP A 405 -21.87 -1.29 -2.35
CA ASP A 405 -23.20 -0.84 -1.91
C ASP A 405 -23.72 0.40 -2.67
N GLY A 406 -22.90 0.98 -3.56
CA GLY A 406 -23.19 2.15 -4.37
C GLY A 406 -22.94 3.49 -3.67
N THR A 407 -22.25 3.50 -2.52
CA THR A 407 -21.75 4.73 -1.89
C THR A 407 -20.45 5.20 -2.56
N CYS A 408 -20.19 6.51 -2.48
CA CYS A 408 -19.02 7.15 -3.08
C CYS A 408 -18.22 7.92 -2.03
N GLU A 409 -16.88 7.89 -2.11
CA GLU A 409 -16.00 8.63 -1.19
C GLU A 409 -14.82 9.25 -1.97
N SER A 410 -14.58 10.56 -1.77
CA SER A 410 -13.40 11.22 -2.34
C SER A 410 -12.12 10.63 -1.76
N GLN A 411 -11.16 10.32 -2.64
CA GLN A 411 -9.80 9.93 -2.29
C GLN A 411 -8.82 11.12 -2.43
N GLY A 412 -9.36 12.31 -2.68
CA GLY A 412 -8.60 13.56 -2.79
C GLY A 412 -8.00 13.82 -4.17
N LEU A 413 -7.22 14.91 -4.23
CA LEU A 413 -6.55 15.36 -5.43
C LEU A 413 -5.39 14.44 -5.82
N ILE A 414 -5.31 14.14 -7.12
CA ILE A 414 -4.19 13.43 -7.76
C ILE A 414 -3.57 14.32 -8.83
N GLY A 415 -2.25 14.25 -9.00
CA GLY A 415 -1.49 15.07 -9.94
C GLY A 415 -0.52 14.27 -10.79
#